data_AF-A0A658NPA6-F1
#
_entry.id   AF-A0A658NPA6-F1
#
_cell.length_a   1.000
_cell.length_b   1.000
_cell.length_c   1.000
_cell.angle_alpha   90.00
_cell.angle_beta   90.00
_cell.angle_gamma   90.00
#
_symmetry.space_group_name_H-M   'P 1'
#
loop_
_entity.id
_entity.type
_entity.pdbx_description
1 polymer ?
#
loop_
_entity_poly.entity_id
_entity_poly.type
_entity_poly.pdbx_seq_one_letter_code
_entity_poly.pdbx_strand_id
1 'polypeptide(L)'
;KRHKLTPLVVDPVMVATSGDVLLAHDAVAAVRRDLVPLATVITPNLHEAARLLDTAVASDEDEMRDQGRRLLALGPQAVLIKGGHRPGED
;
A
#
# COMPACT_ATOMS: atom_id res chain seq x y z
N LYS A 1 16.19 -16.84 -9.11
CA LYS A 1 16.24 -17.63 -7.85
C LYS A 1 14.95 -17.36 -7.08
N ARG A 2 14.19 -18.38 -6.66
CA ARG A 2 13.10 -18.20 -5.68
C ARG A 2 13.73 -18.15 -4.30
N HIS A 3 13.84 -16.96 -3.71
CA HIS A 3 14.32 -16.80 -2.34
C HIS A 3 13.20 -17.21 -1.37
N LYS A 4 13.48 -18.08 -0.41
CA LYS A 4 12.53 -18.43 0.68
C LYS A 4 12.52 -17.29 1.71
N LEU A 5 11.97 -16.15 1.35
CA LEU A 5 11.82 -15.00 2.24
C LEU A 5 10.46 -15.11 2.93
N THR A 6 10.48 -15.60 4.17
CA THR A 6 9.28 -15.65 5.03
C THR A 6 9.70 -15.26 6.46
N PRO A 7 9.14 -14.18 7.04
CA PRO A 7 8.14 -13.30 6.46
C PRO A 7 8.72 -12.32 5.43
N LEU A 8 7.98 -12.02 4.36
CA LEU A 8 8.30 -10.95 3.41
C LEU A 8 7.46 -9.71 3.77
N VAL A 9 8.14 -8.64 4.19
CA VAL A 9 7.53 -7.33 4.42
C VAL A 9 7.81 -6.44 3.21
N VAL A 10 6.77 -5.85 2.61
CA VAL A 10 6.91 -4.92 1.50
C VAL A 10 6.38 -3.55 1.94
N ASP A 11 7.28 -2.58 2.07
CA ASP A 11 6.90 -1.17 2.25
C ASP A 11 6.93 -0.49 0.88
N PRO A 12 5.75 -0.22 0.26
CA PRO A 12 5.68 0.25 -1.10
C PRO A 12 5.92 1.77 -1.14
N VAL A 13 7.14 2.21 -0.86
CA VAL A 13 7.50 3.63 -0.86
C VAL A 13 7.35 4.18 -2.29
N MET A 14 6.25 4.92 -2.54
CA MET A 14 5.92 5.47 -3.87
C MET A 14 5.93 7.00 -3.91
N VAL A 15 5.93 7.64 -2.75
CA VAL A 15 5.82 9.10 -2.60
C VAL A 15 6.90 9.57 -1.62
N ALA A 16 7.60 10.65 -1.96
CA ALA A 16 8.57 11.25 -1.07
C ALA A 16 7.87 11.94 0.11
N THR A 17 8.59 12.20 1.20
CA THR A 17 8.08 13.01 2.32
C THR A 17 7.62 14.41 1.88
N SER A 18 8.13 14.92 0.74
CA SER A 18 7.70 16.16 0.09
C SER A 18 6.38 16.07 -0.69
N GLY A 19 5.84 14.87 -0.90
CA GLY A 19 4.68 14.63 -1.76
C GLY A 19 5.03 14.31 -3.22
N ASP A 20 6.31 14.33 -3.59
CA ASP A 20 6.74 14.04 -4.96
C ASP A 20 6.55 12.56 -5.31
N VAL A 21 6.08 12.28 -6.53
CA VAL A 21 5.95 10.92 -7.06
C VAL A 21 7.34 10.34 -7.27
N LEU A 22 7.70 9.32 -6.48
CA LEU A 22 9.00 8.65 -6.57
C LEU A 22 9.02 7.54 -7.63
N LEU A 23 7.87 6.92 -7.89
CA LEU A 23 7.75 5.82 -8.84
C LEU A 23 6.95 6.23 -10.07
N ALA A 24 7.53 5.98 -11.24
CA ALA A 24 6.80 6.02 -12.50
C ALA A 24 5.65 5.00 -12.49
N HIS A 25 4.63 5.25 -13.30
CA HIS A 25 3.39 4.46 -13.29
C HIS A 25 3.61 2.96 -13.58
N ASP A 26 4.56 2.66 -14.45
CA ASP A 26 5.01 1.30 -14.77
C ASP A 26 5.65 0.59 -13.57
N ALA A 27 6.43 1.31 -12.77
CA ALA A 27 7.03 0.77 -11.54
C ALA A 27 5.96 0.44 -10.48
N VAL A 28 4.93 1.28 -10.33
CA VAL A 28 3.77 0.98 -9.46
C VAL A 28 3.05 -0.30 -9.92
N ALA A 29 2.84 -0.43 -11.23
CA ALA A 29 2.21 -1.63 -11.80
C ALA A 29 3.05 -2.90 -11.55
N ALA A 30 4.38 -2.80 -11.65
CA ALA A 30 5.29 -3.90 -11.33
C ALA A 30 5.22 -4.28 -9.84
N VAL A 31 5.24 -3.30 -8.93
CA VAL A 31 5.09 -3.56 -7.48
C VAL A 31 3.76 -4.28 -7.21
N ARG A 32 2.66 -3.78 -7.77
CA ARG A 32 1.32 -4.35 -7.60
C ARG A 32 1.21 -5.78 -8.12
N ARG A 33 1.78 -6.07 -9.29
CA ARG A 33 1.65 -7.38 -9.96
C ARG A 33 2.66 -8.41 -9.46
N ASP A 34 3.88 -7.98 -9.15
CA ASP A 34 5.01 -8.90 -8.98
C ASP A 34 5.46 -9.03 -7.52
N LEU A 35 5.29 -7.98 -6.69
CA LEU A 35 5.75 -7.97 -5.29
C LEU A 35 4.61 -8.15 -4.27
N VAL A 36 3.52 -7.40 -4.42
CA VAL A 36 2.38 -7.43 -3.49
C VAL A 36 1.82 -8.85 -3.27
N PRO A 37 1.62 -9.69 -4.30
CA PRO A 37 1.07 -11.03 -4.11
C PRO A 37 2.00 -11.98 -3.34
N LEU A 38 3.28 -11.63 -3.17
CA LEU A 38 4.27 -12.45 -2.47
C LEU A 38 4.40 -12.06 -0.99
N ALA A 39 3.83 -10.92 -0.58
CA ALA A 39 4.08 -10.34 0.74
C ALA A 39 3.32 -11.07 1.85
N THR A 40 3.99 -11.29 2.97
CA THR A 40 3.34 -11.60 4.25
C THR A 40 2.55 -10.40 4.74
N VAL A 41 3.14 -9.20 4.64
CA VAL A 41 2.46 -7.95 4.96
C VAL A 41 2.93 -6.84 4.04
N ILE A 42 1.99 -6.03 3.56
CA ILE A 42 2.30 -4.74 2.96
C ILE A 42 1.94 -3.61 3.92
N THR A 43 2.72 -2.53 3.91
CA THR A 43 2.58 -1.41 4.86
C THR A 43 2.32 -0.05 4.19
N PRO A 44 1.39 0.09 3.22
CA PRO A 44 1.17 1.36 2.55
C PRO A 44 0.61 2.42 3.49
N ASN A 45 0.92 3.70 3.26
CA ASN A 45 0.10 4.80 3.74
C ASN A 45 -1.16 4.99 2.86
N LEU A 46 -2.05 5.94 3.19
CA LEU A 46 -3.28 6.19 2.43
C LEU A 46 -3.02 6.58 0.95
N HIS A 47 -1.98 7.37 0.68
CA HIS A 47 -1.63 7.77 -0.69
C HIS A 47 -1.08 6.59 -1.49
N GLU A 48 -0.23 5.76 -0.88
CA GLU A 48 0.32 4.55 -1.48
C GLU A 48 -0.77 3.50 -1.73
N ALA A 49 -1.73 3.35 -0.81
CA ALA A 49 -2.88 2.46 -0.96
C ALA A 49 -3.74 2.84 -2.17
N ALA A 50 -4.08 4.12 -2.27
CA ALA A 50 -4.81 4.69 -3.40
C ALA A 50 -4.05 4.48 -4.72
N ARG A 51 -2.73 4.70 -4.71
CA ARG A 51 -1.88 4.55 -5.89
C ARG A 51 -1.76 3.10 -6.35
N LEU A 52 -1.65 2.15 -5.42
CA LEU A 52 -1.66 0.71 -5.71
C LEU A 52 -2.99 0.25 -6.31
N LEU A 53 -4.10 0.82 -5.86
CA LEU A 53 -5.45 0.47 -6.31
C LEU A 53 -5.91 1.22 -7.56
N ASP A 54 -5.18 2.27 -7.94
CA ASP A 54 -5.58 3.23 -8.96
C ASP A 54 -6.92 3.90 -8.65
N THR A 55 -7.05 4.44 -7.43
CA THR A 55 -8.23 5.16 -6.94
C THR A 55 -7.87 6.46 -6.23
N ALA A 56 -8.88 7.24 -5.84
CA ALA A 56 -8.69 8.38 -4.95
C ALA A 56 -8.17 7.94 -3.57
N VAL A 57 -7.55 8.85 -2.83
CA VAL A 57 -7.18 8.66 -1.42
C VAL A 57 -8.43 8.55 -0.59
N ALA A 58 -8.51 7.54 0.28
CA ALA A 58 -9.64 7.39 1.19
C ALA A 58 -9.79 8.62 2.09
N SER A 59 -11.01 9.11 2.20
CA SER A 59 -11.39 10.31 2.95
C SER A 59 -11.94 9.99 4.34
N ASP A 60 -12.42 8.76 4.55
CA ASP A 60 -12.94 8.27 5.82
C ASP A 60 -12.49 6.83 6.13
N GLU A 61 -12.90 6.32 7.29
CA GLU A 61 -12.55 4.96 7.74
C GLU A 61 -13.20 3.86 6.90
N ASP A 62 -14.38 4.08 6.35
CA ASP A 62 -15.08 3.07 5.57
C ASP A 62 -14.41 2.89 4.20
N GLU A 63 -14.04 4.00 3.55
CA GLU A 63 -13.21 4.00 2.36
C GLU A 63 -11.83 3.39 2.64
N MET A 64 -11.21 3.69 3.79
CA MET A 64 -9.92 3.08 4.18
C MET A 64 -10.07 1.56 4.35
N ARG A 65 -11.16 1.09 4.96
CA ARG A 65 -11.45 -0.35 5.11
C ARG A 65 -11.72 -1.01 3.76
N ASP A 66 -12.44 -0.36 2.85
CA ASP A 66 -12.64 -0.86 1.48
C ASP A 66 -11.30 -1.00 0.76
N GLN A 67 -10.45 0.03 0.79
CA GLN A 67 -9.12 -0.03 0.20
C GLN A 67 -8.28 -1.16 0.81
N GLY A 68 -8.33 -1.35 2.13
CA GLY A 68 -7.66 -2.47 2.79
C GLY A 68 -8.12 -3.84 2.30
N ARG A 69 -9.43 -4.05 2.12
CA ARG A 69 -9.98 -5.30 1.56
C ARG A 69 -9.54 -5.52 0.12
N ARG A 70 -9.56 -4.47 -0.70
CA ARG A 70 -9.13 -4.53 -2.11
C ARG A 70 -7.63 -4.82 -2.24
N LEU A 71 -6.81 -4.27 -1.35
CA LEU A 71 -5.38 -4.58 -1.28
C LEU A 71 -5.12 -6.03 -0.85
N LEU A 72 -5.86 -6.54 0.14
CA LEU A 72 -5.80 -7.96 0.53
C LEU A 72 -6.14 -8.89 -0.64
N ALA A 73 -7.13 -8.51 -1.46
CA ALA A 73 -7.52 -9.27 -2.65
C ALA A 73 -6.43 -9.33 -3.73
N LEU A 74 -5.37 -8.51 -3.65
CA LEU A 74 -4.20 -8.61 -4.54
C LEU A 74 -3.25 -9.77 -4.17
N GLY A 75 -3.47 -10.44 -3.04
CA GLY A 75 -2.72 -11.62 -2.61
C GLY A 75 -1.84 -11.54 -1.36
N PRO A 76 -1.54 -10.38 -0.73
CA PRO A 76 -0.73 -10.39 0.49
C PRO A 76 -1.52 -11.06 1.64
N GLN A 77 -0.81 -11.65 2.60
CA GLN A 77 -1.48 -12.31 3.75
C GLN A 77 -2.09 -11.29 4.72
N ALA A 78 -1.50 -10.10 4.81
CA ALA A 78 -1.97 -9.00 5.64
C ALA A 78 -1.70 -7.64 4.97
N VAL A 79 -2.48 -6.63 5.35
CA VAL A 79 -2.30 -5.23 4.96
C VAL A 79 -2.35 -4.38 6.22
N LEU A 80 -1.32 -3.56 6.44
CA LEU A 80 -1.29 -2.54 7.47
C LEU A 80 -1.32 -1.16 6.80
N ILE A 81 -2.48 -0.53 6.78
CA ILE A 81 -2.59 0.84 6.27
C ILE A 81 -2.12 1.81 7.35
N LYS A 82 -1.03 2.54 7.07
CA LYS A 82 -0.52 3.62 7.92
C LYS A 82 -1.39 4.87 7.70
N GLY A 83 -2.15 5.27 8.71
CA GLY A 83 -2.85 6.56 8.70
C GLY A 83 -1.89 7.75 8.81
N GLY A 84 -2.28 8.90 8.26
CA GLY A 84 -1.61 10.20 8.45
C GLY A 84 -2.55 11.20 9.13
N HIS A 85 -2.12 11.73 10.28
CA HIS A 85 -2.71 12.80 11.11
C HIS A 85 -4.22 13.04 10.95
N ARG A 86 -5.04 12.27 11.67
CA ARG A 86 -6.18 12.91 12.34
C ARG A 86 -5.57 13.89 13.35
N PRO A 87 -5.99 15.16 13.41
CA PRO A 87 -5.85 15.91 14.65
C PRO A 87 -6.45 15.00 15.73
N GLY A 88 -5.65 14.65 16.74
CA GLY A 88 -6.24 14.07 17.94
C GLY A 88 -7.28 15.07 18.41
N GLU A 89 -8.51 14.61 18.64
CA GLU A 89 -9.34 15.31 19.61
C GLU A 89 -8.60 15.14 20.94
N ASP A 90 -8.10 16.25 21.48
CA ASP A 90 -7.58 16.34 22.84
C ASP A 90 -8.66 15.89 23.86
#